data_AF-A0A9P5WR83-F1
#
_entry.id   AF-A0A9P5WR83-F1
#
_cell.length_a   1.000
_cell.length_b   1.000
_cell.length_c   1.000
_cell.angle_alpha   90.00
_cell.angle_beta   90.00
_cell.angle_gamma   90.00
#
_symmetry.space_group_name_H-M   'P 1'
#
loop_
_entity.id
_entity.type
_entity.pdbx_description
1 polymer ?
#
loop_
_entity_poly.entity_id
_entity_poly.type
_entity_poly.pdbx_seq_one_letter_code
_entity_poly.pdbx_strand_id
1 'polypeptide(L)'
;MSPDEDPTTITDTEKSPPPLPSPPITQSSSNLNPTLQSALDTVVKPTETHLYAAKTRKNYNGHIERGKKYAAMAGPDMAGAFDSLTIMTPVVLRAFVSHKCNEEGFTYKTAEGIRSAFKRNEELLRLKGSDIQLNQTTDTGSRYFTITLSFRKTNQADASKANVYEIHPLPDEPHACCYTKLLAWLGWLEKNNHPLRPDDFLFPSLASDGRVKLKEPFSSSRIQTLLDQFTTDAGLLESRHGRYTAHCFRRGGAQHRFMFSKTKWSLKAVKWWGGWPEGEPVGTIMRYLMDEFVRYETGFGDMFSPTRSDSRHSVFMGELSNTDNVTQQSLAVSQEALRLSIINETEHSNSAKFSQLQNEIVFMRQEMNEKLAQLGSTITKQLQTIAQTLAQSTSTPTFAQQLAPVDTQTLDPPLPNTLQTQKQKKKNTQGIDGIPIAPRIPDITTWKDVIRQWDDGDLEKGLAIPLKLWTVRMRNTDSSRYSQRKLVATEYIRLGRSEANMKEVHGDAVELVSNLIASIREQKRIRKRSILGIDTSGKRRAEEEEEEEEVEGEGDEGVYEEEEDEDEEPLVPAAKRRR
;
A
#
# COMPACT_ATOMS: atom_id res chain seq x y z
N MET A 1 -84.96 -56.39 -27.31
CA MET A 1 -84.74 -57.83 -27.55
C MET A 1 -83.25 -57.98 -27.83
N SER A 2 -82.57 -58.80 -27.02
CA SER A 2 -81.17 -59.24 -27.17
C SER A 2 -80.93 -59.87 -28.57
N PRO A 3 -79.67 -60.07 -29.04
CA PRO A 3 -78.63 -60.94 -28.45
C PRO A 3 -77.24 -60.25 -28.30
N ASP A 4 -76.47 -60.55 -27.26
CA ASP A 4 -75.35 -61.55 -27.18
C ASP A 4 -74.13 -61.21 -28.05
N GLU A 5 -72.97 -60.95 -27.42
CA GLU A 5 -71.79 -61.85 -27.43
C GLU A 5 -70.60 -61.27 -26.62
N ASP A 6 -69.99 -62.14 -25.81
CA ASP A 6 -68.77 -61.94 -25.01
C ASP A 6 -67.51 -61.73 -25.88
N PRO A 7 -66.48 -61.00 -25.40
CA PRO A 7 -65.12 -61.17 -25.86
C PRO A 7 -64.23 -61.93 -24.86
N THR A 8 -63.75 -63.07 -25.33
CA THR A 8 -62.77 -63.97 -24.73
C THR A 8 -61.39 -63.35 -24.48
N THR A 9 -60.82 -63.76 -23.36
CA THR A 9 -59.45 -63.62 -22.86
C THR A 9 -58.38 -64.04 -23.88
N ILE A 10 -57.38 -63.18 -24.13
CA ILE A 10 -56.06 -63.58 -24.66
C ILE A 10 -54.99 -62.96 -23.77
N THR A 11 -54.18 -63.84 -23.18
CA THR A 11 -52.96 -63.54 -22.44
C THR A 11 -51.83 -63.20 -23.40
N ASP A 12 -51.42 -61.94 -23.48
CA ASP A 12 -50.20 -61.54 -24.17
C ASP A 12 -49.07 -61.31 -23.17
N THR A 13 -48.03 -62.13 -23.33
CA THR A 13 -46.78 -62.06 -22.58
C THR A 13 -45.87 -61.09 -23.32
N GLU A 14 -45.60 -59.93 -22.72
CA GLU A 14 -44.60 -58.96 -23.18
C GLU A 14 -43.24 -59.64 -23.39
N LYS A 15 -42.76 -59.62 -24.63
CA LYS A 15 -41.35 -59.92 -24.96
C LYS A 15 -40.81 -58.73 -25.73
N SER A 16 -40.03 -57.91 -25.04
CA SER A 16 -39.40 -56.70 -25.57
C SER A 16 -38.55 -56.96 -26.83
N PRO A 17 -38.55 -56.05 -27.81
CA PRO A 17 -37.67 -56.14 -28.97
C PRO A 17 -36.20 -55.93 -28.56
N PRO A 18 -35.24 -56.56 -29.27
CA PRO A 18 -33.81 -56.45 -28.98
C PRO A 18 -33.28 -55.03 -29.28
N PRO A 19 -32.26 -54.57 -28.53
CA PRO A 19 -31.69 -53.25 -28.72
C PRO A 19 -30.93 -53.14 -30.05
N LEU A 20 -31.08 -51.99 -30.71
CA LEU A 20 -30.34 -51.61 -31.92
C LEU A 20 -28.82 -51.57 -31.64
N PRO A 21 -27.97 -51.97 -32.61
CA PRO A 21 -26.53 -51.95 -32.45
C PRO A 21 -25.98 -50.51 -32.43
N SER A 22 -25.17 -50.21 -31.42
CA SER A 22 -24.42 -48.96 -31.30
C SER A 22 -23.40 -48.81 -32.43
N PRO A 23 -23.18 -47.59 -32.97
CA PRO A 23 -22.17 -47.35 -33.99
C PRO A 23 -20.75 -47.54 -33.44
N PRO A 24 -19.78 -47.95 -34.28
CA PRO A 24 -18.43 -48.26 -33.84
C PRO A 24 -17.71 -47.01 -33.35
N ILE A 25 -17.31 -47.04 -32.08
CA ILE A 25 -16.38 -46.07 -31.49
C ILE A 25 -15.04 -46.22 -32.21
N THR A 26 -14.75 -45.28 -33.10
CA THR A 26 -13.45 -45.17 -33.75
C THR A 26 -12.49 -44.58 -32.73
N GLN A 27 -11.51 -45.35 -32.27
CA GLN A 27 -10.39 -44.85 -31.48
C GLN A 27 -9.54 -43.92 -32.35
N SER A 28 -9.86 -42.64 -32.33
CA SER A 28 -8.99 -41.57 -32.82
C SER A 28 -8.12 -41.09 -31.66
N SER A 29 -7.04 -41.82 -31.40
CA SER A 29 -5.88 -41.28 -30.70
C SER A 29 -5.19 -40.30 -31.65
N SER A 30 -5.59 -39.04 -31.57
CA SER A 30 -4.95 -37.94 -32.31
C SER A 30 -3.48 -37.84 -31.91
N ASN A 31 -2.59 -38.01 -32.88
CA ASN A 31 -1.17 -37.64 -32.79
C ASN A 31 -1.07 -36.14 -32.50
N LEU A 32 -0.98 -35.77 -31.21
CA LEU A 32 -0.55 -34.43 -30.83
C LEU A 32 0.93 -34.27 -31.19
N ASN A 33 1.28 -33.08 -31.68
CA ASN A 33 2.64 -32.70 -31.98
C ASN A 33 3.53 -33.00 -30.74
N PRO A 34 4.64 -33.73 -30.87
CA PRO A 34 5.48 -34.13 -29.74
C PRO A 34 6.02 -32.95 -28.92
N THR A 35 6.15 -31.77 -29.53
CA THR A 35 6.51 -30.52 -28.84
C THR A 35 5.39 -29.99 -27.94
N LEU A 36 4.12 -30.18 -28.35
CA LEU A 36 2.95 -29.76 -27.58
C LEU A 36 2.70 -30.74 -26.42
N GLN A 37 2.90 -32.03 -26.65
CA GLN A 37 2.82 -33.05 -25.61
C GLN A 37 3.92 -32.85 -24.56
N SER A 38 5.16 -32.58 -24.98
CA SER A 38 6.25 -32.25 -24.06
C SER A 38 5.99 -30.98 -23.25
N ALA A 39 5.37 -29.95 -23.84
CA ALA A 39 4.98 -28.74 -23.12
C ALA A 39 3.85 -29.00 -22.11
N LEU A 40 2.86 -29.84 -22.46
CA LEU A 40 1.80 -30.29 -21.55
C LEU A 40 2.38 -31.10 -20.38
N ASP A 41 3.27 -32.05 -20.65
CA ASP A 41 3.91 -32.87 -19.62
C ASP A 41 4.81 -32.02 -18.69
N THR A 42 5.39 -30.93 -19.20
CA THR A 42 6.20 -29.97 -18.42
C THR A 42 5.35 -29.08 -17.52
N VAL A 43 4.07 -28.86 -17.83
CA VAL A 43 3.12 -28.08 -17.02
C VAL A 43 2.37 -28.98 -16.02
N VAL A 44 2.06 -30.22 -16.39
CA VAL A 44 1.40 -31.20 -15.51
C VAL A 44 2.31 -31.58 -14.35
N LYS A 45 3.61 -31.82 -14.58
CA LYS A 45 4.55 -32.20 -13.51
C LYS A 45 4.61 -31.22 -12.34
N PRO A 46 4.83 -29.91 -12.50
CA PRO A 46 4.87 -28.95 -11.39
C PRO A 46 3.51 -28.77 -10.71
N THR A 47 2.43 -28.86 -11.48
CA THR A 47 1.06 -28.72 -10.97
C THR A 47 0.69 -29.90 -10.08
N GLU A 48 1.07 -31.12 -10.49
CA GLU A 48 0.98 -32.32 -9.68
C GLU A 48 1.92 -32.24 -8.48
N THR A 49 3.19 -31.83 -8.64
CA THR A 49 4.12 -31.68 -7.50
C THR A 49 3.62 -30.67 -6.47
N HIS A 50 2.97 -29.57 -6.87
CA HIS A 50 2.38 -28.59 -5.95
C HIS A 50 1.04 -29.02 -5.34
N LEU A 51 0.15 -29.64 -6.14
CA LEU A 51 -1.12 -30.22 -5.66
C LEU A 51 -0.86 -31.40 -4.72
N TYR A 52 0.23 -32.13 -4.93
CA TYR A 52 0.59 -33.32 -4.18
C TYR A 52 1.67 -33.08 -3.12
N ALA A 53 2.27 -31.89 -3.04
CA ALA A 53 3.17 -31.53 -1.95
C ALA A 53 2.44 -31.73 -0.61
N ALA A 54 2.99 -32.59 0.26
CA ALA A 54 2.35 -33.02 1.50
C ALA A 54 1.97 -31.83 2.39
N LYS A 55 2.80 -30.78 2.43
CA LYS A 55 2.55 -29.52 3.15
C LYS A 55 1.34 -28.74 2.60
N THR A 56 1.20 -28.71 1.28
CA THR A 56 0.09 -28.05 0.58
C THR A 56 -1.22 -28.82 0.79
N ARG A 57 -1.20 -30.15 0.62
CA ARG A 57 -2.37 -31.01 0.92
C ARG A 57 -2.79 -30.91 2.38
N LYS A 58 -1.85 -30.89 3.33
CA LYS A 58 -2.16 -30.78 4.76
C LYS A 58 -2.80 -29.44 5.10
N ASN A 59 -2.30 -28.34 4.55
CA ASN A 59 -2.86 -27.02 4.76
C ASN A 59 -4.27 -26.89 4.13
N TYR A 60 -4.43 -27.32 2.88
CA TYR A 60 -5.74 -27.28 2.21
C TYR A 60 -6.76 -28.23 2.83
N ASN A 61 -6.37 -29.45 3.21
CA ASN A 61 -7.26 -30.37 3.93
C ASN A 61 -7.76 -29.74 5.23
N GLY A 62 -6.90 -29.05 5.99
CA GLY A 62 -7.35 -28.35 7.20
C GLY A 62 -8.44 -27.30 6.91
N HIS A 63 -8.31 -26.55 5.81
CA HIS A 63 -9.34 -25.58 5.42
C HIS A 63 -10.62 -26.24 4.88
N ILE A 64 -10.47 -27.32 4.11
CA ILE A 64 -11.58 -28.09 3.55
C ILE A 64 -12.40 -28.76 4.67
N GLU A 65 -11.74 -29.41 5.64
CA GLU A 65 -12.42 -30.07 6.75
C GLU A 65 -13.13 -29.07 7.69
N ARG A 66 -12.56 -27.88 7.90
CA ARG A 66 -13.27 -26.79 8.62
C ARG A 66 -14.47 -26.27 7.84
N GLY A 67 -14.34 -26.17 6.51
CA GLY A 67 -15.45 -25.82 5.61
C GLY A 67 -16.57 -26.85 5.66
N LYS A 68 -16.24 -28.14 5.60
CA LYS A 68 -17.20 -29.26 5.74
C LYS A 68 -17.92 -29.24 7.07
N LYS A 69 -17.20 -29.03 8.18
CA LYS A 69 -17.79 -28.94 9.51
C LYS A 69 -18.80 -27.80 9.61
N TYR A 70 -18.47 -26.63 9.07
CA TYR A 70 -19.40 -25.50 8.99
C TYR A 70 -20.60 -25.82 8.10
N ALA A 71 -20.38 -26.41 6.93
CA ALA A 71 -21.44 -26.76 5.99
C ALA A 71 -22.42 -27.78 6.58
N ALA A 72 -21.92 -28.77 7.32
CA ALA A 72 -22.74 -29.73 8.05
C ALA A 72 -23.60 -29.08 9.14
N MET A 73 -23.11 -28.01 9.79
CA MET A 73 -23.90 -27.23 10.75
C MET A 73 -24.98 -26.38 10.06
N ALA A 74 -24.76 -25.96 8.81
CA ALA A 74 -25.71 -25.19 8.02
C ALA A 74 -26.83 -26.06 7.39
N GLY A 75 -26.64 -27.38 7.33
CA GLY A 75 -27.65 -28.35 6.91
C GLY A 75 -27.08 -29.53 6.10
N PRO A 76 -27.75 -30.69 6.05
CA PRO A 76 -27.26 -31.89 5.38
C PRO A 76 -27.04 -31.71 3.88
N ASP A 77 -27.85 -30.88 3.22
CA ASP A 77 -27.72 -30.59 1.78
C ASP A 77 -26.49 -29.73 1.45
N MET A 78 -25.89 -29.06 2.45
CA MET A 78 -24.71 -28.22 2.26
C MET A 78 -23.40 -28.98 2.56
N ALA A 79 -23.46 -30.08 3.31
CA ALA A 79 -22.28 -30.84 3.73
C ALA A 79 -21.45 -31.37 2.55
N GLY A 80 -22.12 -31.83 1.48
CA GLY A 80 -21.46 -32.36 0.28
C GLY A 80 -20.80 -31.31 -0.63
N ALA A 81 -21.00 -30.01 -0.34
CA ALA A 81 -20.51 -28.91 -1.19
C ALA A 81 -18.98 -28.77 -1.22
N PHE A 82 -18.27 -29.40 -0.28
CA PHE A 82 -16.81 -29.46 -0.23
C PHE A 82 -16.24 -30.84 -0.67
N ASP A 83 -17.09 -31.86 -0.79
CA ASP A 83 -16.71 -33.18 -1.32
C ASP A 83 -16.83 -33.22 -2.85
N SER A 84 -17.75 -32.43 -3.42
CA SER A 84 -17.91 -32.24 -4.86
C SER A 84 -18.34 -30.81 -5.18
N LEU A 85 -17.85 -30.26 -6.30
CA LEU A 85 -18.27 -28.93 -6.76
C LEU A 85 -19.74 -29.00 -7.21
N THR A 86 -20.64 -28.42 -6.43
CA THR A 86 -22.06 -28.34 -6.72
C THR A 86 -22.49 -26.88 -6.90
N ILE A 87 -23.74 -26.67 -7.32
CA ILE A 87 -24.34 -25.33 -7.37
C ILE A 87 -24.36 -24.63 -6.00
N MET A 88 -24.27 -25.40 -4.91
CA MET A 88 -24.26 -24.88 -3.53
C MET A 88 -22.86 -24.45 -3.06
N THR A 89 -21.78 -24.93 -3.70
CA THR A 89 -20.39 -24.65 -3.26
C THR A 89 -20.07 -23.15 -3.15
N PRO A 90 -20.43 -22.27 -4.10
CA PRO A 90 -20.17 -20.84 -3.97
C PRO A 90 -20.94 -20.18 -2.82
N VAL A 91 -22.16 -20.65 -2.53
CA VAL A 91 -23.02 -20.14 -1.46
C VAL A 91 -22.46 -20.55 -0.10
N VAL A 92 -22.10 -21.82 0.04
CA VAL A 92 -21.50 -22.37 1.27
C VAL A 92 -20.13 -21.74 1.54
N LEU A 93 -19.29 -21.54 0.52
CA LEU A 93 -18.00 -20.83 0.65
C LEU A 93 -18.19 -19.37 1.09
N ARG A 94 -19.16 -18.65 0.51
CA ARG A 94 -19.43 -17.25 0.89
C ARG A 94 -19.96 -17.15 2.32
N ALA A 95 -20.85 -18.07 2.70
CA ALA A 95 -21.38 -18.15 4.07
C ALA A 95 -20.28 -18.51 5.07
N PHE A 96 -19.43 -19.48 4.75
CA PHE A 96 -18.30 -19.89 5.57
C PHE A 96 -17.28 -18.75 5.77
N VAL A 97 -16.91 -18.06 4.69
CA VAL A 97 -16.01 -16.89 4.76
C VAL A 97 -16.65 -15.77 5.57
N SER A 98 -17.94 -15.51 5.40
CA SER A 98 -18.65 -14.47 6.16
C SER A 98 -18.75 -14.82 7.64
N HIS A 99 -19.05 -16.07 7.99
CA HIS A 99 -19.08 -16.57 9.36
C HIS A 99 -17.70 -16.48 10.03
N LYS A 100 -16.64 -16.92 9.34
CA LYS A 100 -15.26 -16.79 9.82
C LYS A 100 -14.83 -15.33 10.02
N CYS A 101 -15.30 -14.40 9.18
CA CYS A 101 -14.95 -12.99 9.28
C CYS A 101 -15.81 -12.19 10.27
N ASN A 102 -17.08 -12.55 10.45
CA ASN A 102 -18.04 -11.74 11.21
C ASN A 102 -18.33 -12.30 12.59
N GLU A 103 -18.36 -13.62 12.76
CA GLU A 103 -18.84 -14.26 13.99
C GLU A 103 -17.70 -14.81 14.86
N GLU A 104 -16.60 -15.29 14.25
CA GLU A 104 -15.48 -15.86 15.01
C GLU A 104 -14.35 -14.85 15.33
N GLY A 105 -14.56 -13.56 15.09
CA GLY A 105 -13.63 -12.51 15.53
C GLY A 105 -12.22 -12.54 14.94
N PHE A 106 -11.96 -13.39 13.94
CA PHE A 106 -10.65 -13.45 13.27
C PHE A 106 -10.33 -12.11 12.64
N THR A 107 -9.42 -11.39 13.29
CA THR A 107 -9.11 -10.00 12.95
C THR A 107 -8.65 -9.87 11.50
N TYR A 108 -8.95 -8.70 10.95
CA TYR A 108 -8.37 -8.00 9.79
C TYR A 108 -6.91 -8.35 9.40
N LYS A 109 -6.11 -9.00 10.26
CA LYS A 109 -4.67 -9.31 10.10
C LYS A 109 -4.32 -10.57 9.31
N THR A 110 -5.15 -11.62 9.22
CA THR A 110 -4.87 -12.69 8.23
C THR A 110 -5.10 -12.19 6.81
N ALA A 111 -6.11 -11.32 6.63
CA ALA A 111 -6.28 -10.51 5.42
C ALA A 111 -5.15 -9.46 5.29
N GLU A 112 -4.61 -8.93 6.40
CA GLU A 112 -3.49 -7.98 6.38
C GLU A 112 -2.11 -8.62 6.13
N GLY A 113 -1.88 -9.89 6.46
CA GLY A 113 -0.66 -10.63 6.09
C GLY A 113 -0.59 -10.87 4.59
N ILE A 114 -1.75 -11.16 3.99
CA ILE A 114 -1.94 -11.13 2.53
C ILE A 114 -1.93 -9.68 2.02
N ARG A 115 -2.35 -8.66 2.78
CA ARG A 115 -2.24 -7.23 2.37
C ARG A 115 -0.83 -6.65 2.47
N SER A 116 0.00 -7.15 3.38
CA SER A 116 1.36 -6.69 3.67
C SER A 116 2.33 -7.15 2.58
N ALA A 117 2.05 -8.30 1.96
CA ALA A 117 2.67 -8.69 0.69
C ALA A 117 2.28 -7.80 -0.52
N PHE A 118 1.34 -6.85 -0.35
CA PHE A 118 0.74 -6.03 -1.40
C PHE A 118 0.87 -4.51 -1.20
N LYS A 119 1.77 -4.04 -0.31
CA LYS A 119 2.18 -2.63 -0.25
C LYS A 119 3.26 -2.30 -1.30
N ARG A 120 2.86 -2.09 -2.56
CA ARG A 120 3.79 -1.61 -3.61
C ARG A 120 3.91 -0.10 -3.73
N ASN A 121 3.18 0.65 -2.90
CA ASN A 121 3.37 2.10 -2.83
C ASN A 121 4.75 2.45 -2.26
N GLU A 122 5.29 1.61 -1.37
CA GLU A 122 6.62 1.81 -0.79
C GLU A 122 7.73 1.77 -1.85
N GLU A 123 7.54 1.04 -2.95
CA GLU A 123 8.47 1.05 -4.09
C GLU A 123 8.50 2.47 -4.70
N LEU A 124 7.34 3.04 -5.04
CA LEU A 124 7.29 4.39 -5.62
C LEU A 124 7.86 5.45 -4.67
N LEU A 125 7.59 5.33 -3.37
CA LEU A 125 8.09 6.26 -2.35
C LEU A 125 9.61 6.21 -2.15
N ARG A 126 10.25 5.13 -2.62
CA ARG A 126 11.71 4.96 -2.56
C ARG A 126 12.43 5.47 -3.80
N LEU A 127 11.70 5.86 -4.85
CA LEU A 127 12.29 6.43 -6.07
C LEU A 127 13.10 7.67 -5.73
N LYS A 128 14.31 7.72 -6.28
CA LYS A 128 15.22 8.86 -6.19
C LYS A 128 15.50 9.48 -7.56
N GLY A 129 16.15 10.63 -7.56
CA GLY A 129 16.61 11.26 -8.80
C GLY A 129 17.51 10.36 -9.65
N SER A 130 18.28 9.45 -9.04
CA SER A 130 19.10 8.47 -9.77
C SER A 130 18.29 7.43 -10.53
N ASP A 131 17.04 7.21 -10.15
CA ASP A 131 16.17 6.19 -10.73
C ASP A 131 15.39 6.70 -11.95
N ILE A 132 15.50 7.98 -12.30
CA ILE A 132 14.79 8.61 -13.41
C ILE A 132 15.76 9.22 -14.42
N GLN A 133 15.53 8.96 -15.71
CA GLN A 133 16.28 9.61 -16.78
C GLN A 133 15.30 10.40 -17.65
N LEU A 134 15.38 11.72 -17.54
CA LEU A 134 14.52 12.66 -18.25
C LEU A 134 15.00 12.89 -19.69
N ASN A 135 14.14 13.53 -20.49
CA ASN A 135 14.46 14.02 -21.84
C ASN A 135 14.98 12.95 -22.82
N GLN A 136 14.52 11.71 -22.68
CA GLN A 136 14.82 10.66 -23.63
C GLN A 136 14.00 10.87 -24.91
N THR A 137 14.52 10.42 -26.04
CA THR A 137 13.86 10.49 -27.35
C THR A 137 13.90 9.13 -28.03
N THR A 138 12.79 8.70 -28.61
CA THR A 138 12.73 7.50 -29.44
C THR A 138 13.48 7.72 -30.76
N ASP A 139 13.70 6.65 -31.51
CA ASP A 139 14.13 6.68 -32.90
C ASP A 139 13.22 7.54 -33.80
N THR A 140 11.93 7.59 -33.48
CA THR A 140 10.92 8.43 -34.13
C THR A 140 10.89 9.89 -33.62
N GLY A 141 11.76 10.26 -32.69
CA GLY A 141 11.83 11.61 -32.11
C GLY A 141 10.78 11.92 -31.03
N SER A 142 9.99 10.93 -30.60
CA SER A 142 9.01 11.09 -29.52
C SER A 142 9.71 11.18 -28.17
N ARG A 143 9.35 12.18 -27.37
CA ARG A 143 9.96 12.38 -26.03
C ARG A 143 9.37 11.41 -25.02
N TYR A 144 10.19 10.89 -24.12
CA TYR A 144 9.78 10.08 -22.98
C TYR A 144 10.76 10.25 -21.81
N PHE A 145 10.48 9.62 -20.68
CA PHE A 145 11.49 9.41 -19.64
C PHE A 145 11.48 7.96 -19.17
N THR A 146 12.60 7.50 -18.64
CA THR A 146 12.70 6.16 -18.07
C THR A 146 12.65 6.22 -16.54
N ILE A 147 11.99 5.24 -15.93
CA ILE A 147 12.03 4.99 -14.49
C ILE A 147 12.54 3.57 -14.26
N THR A 148 13.58 3.43 -13.45
CA THR A 148 14.16 2.13 -13.07
C THR A 148 13.71 1.75 -11.66
N LEU A 149 12.98 0.63 -11.54
CA LEU A 149 12.58 0.09 -10.23
C LEU A 149 13.57 -0.99 -9.77
N SER A 150 14.60 -0.58 -9.03
CA SER A 150 15.69 -1.46 -8.56
C SER A 150 15.36 -2.23 -7.26
N PHE A 151 14.42 -1.75 -6.46
CA PHE A 151 14.13 -2.25 -5.10
C PHE A 151 12.90 -3.18 -5.01
N ARG A 152 12.56 -3.89 -6.09
CA ARG A 152 11.42 -4.81 -6.12
C ARG A 152 11.68 -6.06 -5.30
N LYS A 153 10.66 -6.55 -4.58
CA LYS A 153 10.72 -7.81 -3.80
C LYS A 153 11.25 -9.01 -4.60
N THR A 154 10.89 -9.11 -5.88
CA THR A 154 11.33 -10.20 -6.76
C THR A 154 12.76 -10.04 -7.27
N ASN A 155 13.33 -8.84 -7.19
CA ASN A 155 14.60 -8.47 -7.82
C ASN A 155 15.62 -7.94 -6.80
N GLN A 156 15.37 -8.08 -5.49
CA GLN A 156 16.24 -7.52 -4.44
C GLN A 156 17.67 -8.08 -4.47
N ALA A 157 17.82 -9.32 -4.95
CA ALA A 157 19.12 -9.98 -5.04
C ALA A 157 19.97 -9.52 -6.25
N ASP A 158 19.36 -8.89 -7.26
CA ASP A 158 20.04 -8.59 -8.51
C ASP A 158 19.50 -7.31 -9.16
N ALA A 159 20.25 -6.23 -9.00
CA ALA A 159 19.92 -4.92 -9.58
C ALA A 159 19.89 -4.95 -11.13
N SER A 160 20.56 -5.92 -11.77
CA SER A 160 20.51 -6.07 -13.23
C SER A 160 19.14 -6.52 -13.74
N LYS A 161 18.30 -7.07 -12.85
CA LYS A 161 16.91 -7.46 -13.15
C LYS A 161 15.92 -6.34 -12.88
N ALA A 162 16.36 -5.11 -12.62
CA ALA A 162 15.45 -3.98 -12.40
C ALA A 162 14.51 -3.80 -13.60
N ASN A 163 13.23 -3.56 -13.32
CA ASN A 163 12.29 -3.23 -14.38
C ASN A 163 12.50 -1.77 -14.78
N VAL A 164 12.78 -1.56 -16.07
CA VAL A 164 12.87 -0.23 -16.67
C VAL A 164 11.54 0.07 -17.35
N TYR A 165 10.92 1.17 -16.95
CA TYR A 165 9.64 1.64 -17.48
C TYR A 165 9.88 2.87 -18.35
N GLU A 166 9.51 2.78 -19.62
CA GLU A 166 9.44 3.94 -20.49
C GLU A 166 8.08 4.62 -20.33
N ILE A 167 8.09 5.88 -19.90
CA ILE A 167 6.89 6.65 -19.68
C ILE A 167 6.76 7.65 -20.82
N HIS A 168 5.86 7.33 -21.74
CA HIS A 168 5.55 8.13 -22.93
C HIS A 168 4.37 9.08 -22.67
N PRO A 169 4.27 10.22 -23.38
CA PRO A 169 3.09 11.05 -23.42
C PRO A 169 1.85 10.26 -23.87
N LEU A 170 0.73 10.48 -23.20
CA LEU A 170 -0.57 9.90 -23.55
C LEU A 170 -1.59 11.03 -23.83
N PRO A 171 -1.57 11.65 -25.03
CA PRO A 171 -2.45 12.77 -25.35
C PRO A 171 -3.93 12.37 -25.38
N ASP A 172 -4.23 11.12 -25.75
CA ASP A 172 -5.61 10.60 -25.79
C ASP A 172 -6.19 10.26 -24.41
N GLU A 173 -5.33 10.09 -23.40
CA GLU A 173 -5.69 9.74 -22.03
C GLU A 173 -5.02 10.72 -21.04
N PRO A 174 -5.30 12.03 -21.12
CA PRO A 174 -4.58 13.04 -20.33
C PRO A 174 -4.77 12.89 -18.82
N HIS A 175 -5.87 12.26 -18.41
CA HIS A 175 -6.18 11.92 -17.02
C HIS A 175 -5.29 10.78 -16.48
N ALA A 176 -4.79 9.88 -17.34
CA ALA A 176 -3.89 8.77 -16.98
C ALA A 176 -2.43 9.02 -17.39
N CYS A 177 -2.14 10.16 -18.03
CA CYS A 177 -0.83 10.52 -18.56
C CYS A 177 0.18 10.86 -17.45
N CYS A 178 0.86 9.83 -16.94
CA CYS A 178 1.92 9.99 -15.92
C CYS A 178 3.04 10.93 -16.39
N TYR A 179 3.34 10.95 -17.70
CA TYR A 179 4.40 11.79 -18.26
C TYR A 179 4.22 13.27 -17.91
N THR A 180 3.04 13.83 -18.22
CA THR A 180 2.77 15.24 -18.00
C THR A 180 2.65 15.57 -16.51
N LYS A 181 2.02 14.68 -15.73
CA LYS A 181 1.84 14.88 -14.27
C LYS A 181 3.17 14.86 -13.54
N LEU A 182 4.08 13.96 -13.89
CA LEU A 182 5.39 13.89 -13.25
C LEU A 182 6.27 15.09 -13.61
N LEU A 183 6.28 15.53 -14.87
CA LEU A 183 7.02 16.73 -15.26
C LEU A 183 6.49 17.99 -14.57
N ALA A 184 5.18 18.14 -14.44
CA ALA A 184 4.58 19.26 -13.70
C ALA A 184 4.97 19.22 -12.21
N TRP A 185 4.96 18.02 -11.61
CA TRP A 185 5.43 17.81 -10.24
C TRP A 185 6.90 18.18 -10.06
N LEU A 186 7.77 17.72 -10.96
CA LEU A 186 9.20 18.04 -10.94
C LEU A 186 9.43 19.54 -11.10
N GLY A 187 8.77 20.20 -12.07
CA GLY A 187 8.87 21.65 -12.24
C GLY A 187 8.42 22.43 -10.99
N TRP A 188 7.39 21.96 -10.29
CA TRP A 188 6.99 22.51 -9.00
C TRP A 188 8.05 22.29 -7.92
N LEU A 189 8.63 21.08 -7.83
CA LEU A 189 9.68 20.76 -6.86
C LEU A 189 10.91 21.65 -7.06
N GLU A 190 11.38 21.79 -8.29
CA GLU A 190 12.55 22.60 -8.64
C GLU A 190 12.33 24.08 -8.36
N LYS A 191 11.13 24.60 -8.69
CA LYS A 191 10.75 25.99 -8.42
C LYS A 191 10.75 26.34 -6.93
N ASN A 192 10.37 25.39 -6.08
CA ASN A 192 10.26 25.61 -4.63
C ASN A 192 11.50 25.14 -3.85
N ASN A 193 12.45 24.46 -4.51
CA ASN A 193 13.66 23.92 -3.87
C ASN A 193 14.88 24.08 -4.80
N HIS A 194 15.57 22.98 -5.11
CA HIS A 194 16.67 22.91 -6.05
C HIS A 194 16.40 21.83 -7.11
N PRO A 195 17.10 21.86 -8.26
CA PRO A 195 17.07 20.77 -9.23
C PRO A 195 17.25 19.39 -8.58
N LEU A 196 16.48 18.41 -9.02
CA LEU A 196 16.46 17.07 -8.42
C LEU A 196 17.85 16.42 -8.53
N ARG A 197 18.48 16.12 -7.39
CA ARG A 197 19.78 15.45 -7.33
C ARG A 197 19.60 13.94 -7.34
N PRO A 198 20.63 13.17 -7.72
CA PRO A 198 20.55 11.71 -7.75
C PRO A 198 20.09 11.06 -6.45
N ASP A 199 20.42 11.66 -5.30
CA ASP A 199 20.12 11.12 -3.97
C ASP A 199 18.84 11.68 -3.33
N ASP A 200 18.18 12.64 -3.98
CA ASP A 200 16.88 13.17 -3.54
C ASP A 200 15.76 12.20 -3.84
N PHE A 201 14.78 12.10 -2.94
CA PHE A 201 13.55 11.37 -3.21
C PHE A 201 12.70 12.10 -4.25
N LEU A 202 12.19 11.33 -5.22
CA LEU A 202 11.26 11.82 -6.25
C LEU A 202 9.93 12.26 -5.63
N PHE A 203 9.50 11.56 -4.57
CA PHE A 203 8.34 11.90 -3.74
C PHE A 203 8.81 12.15 -2.31
N PRO A 204 9.35 13.35 -2.03
CA PRO A 204 9.89 13.72 -0.73
C PRO A 204 8.79 14.02 0.29
N SER A 205 9.08 13.80 1.57
CA SER A 205 8.18 14.10 2.68
C SER A 205 7.81 15.58 2.73
N LEU A 206 6.58 15.87 3.14
CA LEU A 206 6.07 17.23 3.35
C LEU A 206 5.87 17.47 4.84
N ALA A 207 6.55 18.48 5.38
CA ALA A 207 6.33 18.94 6.74
C ALA A 207 4.95 19.59 6.89
N SER A 208 4.45 19.71 8.12
CA SER A 208 3.15 20.30 8.43
C SER A 208 3.03 21.78 8.06
N ASP A 209 4.16 22.47 7.89
CA ASP A 209 4.24 23.86 7.43
C ASP A 209 4.40 23.98 5.90
N GLY A 210 4.31 22.87 5.17
CA GLY A 210 4.44 22.83 3.72
C GLY A 210 5.89 22.76 3.22
N ARG A 211 6.90 22.73 4.09
CA ARG A 211 8.29 22.57 3.66
C ARG A 211 8.54 21.17 3.10
N VAL A 212 9.23 21.12 1.96
CA VAL A 212 9.63 19.89 1.29
C VAL A 212 10.92 19.37 1.91
N LYS A 213 10.95 18.08 2.26
CA LYS A 213 12.13 17.40 2.79
C LYS A 213 12.68 16.40 1.80
N LEU A 214 13.53 16.87 0.88
CA LEU A 214 14.06 16.08 -0.24
C LEU A 214 14.82 14.80 0.16
N LYS A 215 15.33 14.73 1.39
CA LYS A 215 16.09 13.59 1.92
C LYS A 215 15.26 12.61 2.76
N GLU A 216 13.96 12.85 2.92
CA GLU A 216 13.04 11.95 3.62
C GLU A 216 11.99 11.45 2.63
N PRO A 217 11.71 10.13 2.53
CA PRO A 217 10.66 9.63 1.67
C PRO A 217 9.28 10.04 2.21
N PHE A 218 8.32 10.24 1.31
CA PHE A 218 6.96 10.53 1.70
C PHE A 218 6.34 9.34 2.47
N SER A 219 5.51 9.61 3.48
CA SER A 219 4.94 8.56 4.32
C SER A 219 3.79 7.82 3.62
N SER A 220 3.81 6.48 3.70
CA SER A 220 2.72 5.63 3.21
C SER A 220 1.39 5.93 3.90
N SER A 221 1.40 6.23 5.22
CA SER A 221 0.18 6.62 5.95
C SER A 221 -0.38 7.96 5.47
N ARG A 222 0.51 8.88 5.07
CA ARG A 222 0.12 10.18 4.54
C ARG A 222 -0.50 10.04 3.15
N ILE A 223 0.03 9.17 2.28
CA ILE A 223 -0.63 8.89 0.99
C ILE A 223 -2.03 8.35 1.22
N GLN A 224 -2.19 7.40 2.12
CA GLN A 224 -3.50 6.85 2.39
C GLN A 224 -4.47 7.93 2.91
N THR A 225 -4.00 8.85 3.76
CA THR A 225 -4.80 9.99 4.21
C THR A 225 -5.22 10.90 3.05
N LEU A 226 -4.30 11.19 2.11
CA LEU A 226 -4.61 11.98 0.91
C LEU A 226 -5.60 11.27 -0.01
N LEU A 227 -5.46 9.94 -0.18
CA LEU A 227 -6.39 9.14 -0.97
C LEU A 227 -7.80 9.17 -0.37
N ASP A 228 -7.92 9.05 0.94
CA ASP A 228 -9.21 9.13 1.62
C ASP A 228 -9.84 10.51 1.42
N GLN A 229 -9.04 11.57 1.56
CA GLN A 229 -9.49 12.93 1.35
C GLN A 229 -9.95 13.14 -0.10
N PHE A 230 -9.14 12.81 -1.10
CA PHE A 230 -9.50 12.97 -2.50
C PHE A 230 -10.73 12.16 -2.90
N THR A 231 -10.88 10.95 -2.37
CA THR A 231 -12.03 10.09 -2.71
C THR A 231 -13.31 10.52 -2.01
N THR A 232 -13.19 11.10 -0.81
CA THR A 232 -14.31 11.73 -0.10
C THR A 232 -14.73 13.02 -0.80
N ASP A 233 -13.78 13.91 -1.09
CA ASP A 233 -14.04 15.21 -1.71
C ASP A 233 -14.60 15.06 -3.14
N ALA A 234 -14.24 13.98 -3.85
CA ALA A 234 -14.78 13.65 -5.16
C ALA A 234 -16.11 12.88 -5.12
N GLY A 235 -16.68 12.60 -3.95
CA GLY A 235 -17.95 11.87 -3.80
C GLY A 235 -17.89 10.40 -4.24
N LEU A 236 -16.70 9.82 -4.42
CA LEU A 236 -16.53 8.47 -4.97
C LEU A 236 -17.04 7.36 -4.04
N LEU A 237 -17.28 7.69 -2.76
CA LEU A 237 -17.73 6.78 -1.73
C LEU A 237 -19.20 6.99 -1.32
N GLU A 238 -19.92 7.97 -1.91
CA GLU A 238 -21.30 8.29 -1.51
C GLU A 238 -22.27 7.10 -1.66
N SER A 239 -22.04 6.25 -2.66
CA SER A 239 -22.88 5.08 -2.95
C SER A 239 -22.22 3.74 -2.63
N ARG A 240 -21.05 3.73 -1.96
CA ARG A 240 -20.25 2.51 -1.76
C ARG A 240 -19.64 2.47 -0.36
N HIS A 241 -19.88 1.39 0.37
CA HIS A 241 -19.13 1.07 1.57
C HIS A 241 -17.74 0.57 1.18
N GLY A 242 -16.70 1.35 1.46
CA GLY A 242 -15.34 0.97 1.15
C GLY A 242 -14.32 2.09 1.33
N ARG A 243 -13.08 1.80 0.93
CA ARG A 243 -11.96 2.76 0.95
C ARG A 243 -11.03 2.44 -0.22
N TYR A 244 -10.58 3.48 -0.91
CA TYR A 244 -9.54 3.33 -1.93
C TYR A 244 -8.18 3.18 -1.25
N THR A 245 -7.39 2.22 -1.70
CA THR A 245 -6.00 2.05 -1.27
C THR A 245 -5.07 2.16 -2.47
N ALA A 246 -3.76 2.29 -2.24
CA ALA A 246 -2.79 2.26 -3.34
C ALA A 246 -2.92 0.98 -4.22
N HIS A 247 -3.40 -0.12 -3.65
CA HIS A 247 -3.67 -1.36 -4.36
C HIS A 247 -4.77 -1.22 -5.42
N CYS A 248 -5.78 -0.39 -5.16
CA CYS A 248 -6.86 -0.12 -6.11
C CYS A 248 -6.34 0.42 -7.45
N PHE A 249 -5.28 1.25 -7.44
CA PHE A 249 -4.70 1.79 -8.67
C PHE A 249 -3.92 0.75 -9.46
N ARG A 250 -3.20 -0.15 -8.78
CA ARG A 250 -2.54 -1.28 -9.46
C ARG A 250 -3.58 -2.21 -10.08
N ARG A 251 -4.66 -2.53 -9.35
CA ARG A 251 -5.75 -3.37 -9.84
C ARG A 251 -6.49 -2.72 -11.00
N GLY A 252 -6.98 -1.50 -10.78
CA GLY A 252 -7.71 -0.72 -11.77
C GLY A 252 -6.86 -0.41 -13.01
N GLY A 253 -5.57 -0.11 -12.85
CA GLY A 253 -4.66 0.09 -13.99
C GLY A 253 -4.45 -1.17 -14.83
N ALA A 254 -4.29 -2.32 -14.17
CA ALA A 254 -4.20 -3.62 -14.86
C ALA A 254 -5.52 -3.96 -15.59
N GLN A 255 -6.66 -3.75 -14.93
CA GLN A 255 -7.99 -3.95 -15.51
C GLN A 255 -8.23 -3.00 -16.69
N HIS A 256 -7.89 -1.73 -16.54
CA HIS A 256 -8.01 -0.72 -17.59
C HIS A 256 -7.20 -1.11 -18.82
N ARG A 257 -5.90 -1.39 -18.66
CA ARG A 257 -5.05 -1.80 -19.79
C ARG A 257 -5.45 -3.15 -20.38
N PHE A 258 -6.03 -4.06 -19.61
CA PHE A 258 -6.46 -5.36 -20.12
C PHE A 258 -7.81 -5.29 -20.86
N MET A 259 -8.76 -4.49 -20.38
CA MET A 259 -10.17 -4.56 -20.82
C MET A 259 -10.73 -3.25 -21.38
N PHE A 260 -10.34 -2.09 -20.84
CA PHE A 260 -11.04 -0.81 -21.08
C PHE A 260 -10.26 0.18 -21.93
N SER A 261 -8.94 0.06 -22.06
CA SER A 261 -8.15 0.95 -22.91
C SER A 261 -8.43 0.67 -24.39
N LYS A 262 -8.34 1.73 -25.21
CA LYS A 262 -8.44 1.60 -26.68
C LYS A 262 -7.40 0.61 -27.20
N THR A 263 -6.16 0.80 -26.74
CA THR A 263 -5.04 -0.11 -27.00
C THR A 263 -4.86 -1.03 -25.80
N LYS A 264 -5.36 -2.26 -25.91
CA LYS A 264 -5.31 -3.26 -24.84
C LYS A 264 -3.94 -3.92 -24.77
N TRP A 265 -3.55 -4.32 -23.57
CA TRP A 265 -2.35 -5.09 -23.31
C TRP A 265 -2.65 -6.57 -23.29
N SER A 266 -1.72 -7.36 -23.83
CA SER A 266 -1.74 -8.80 -23.62
C SER A 266 -1.59 -9.14 -22.14
N LEU A 267 -2.06 -10.31 -21.73
CA LEU A 267 -1.88 -10.78 -20.36
C LEU A 267 -0.39 -10.79 -19.95
N LYS A 268 0.52 -11.12 -20.87
CA LYS A 268 1.97 -11.09 -20.64
C LYS A 268 2.47 -9.67 -20.34
N ALA A 269 2.00 -8.67 -21.09
CA ALA A 269 2.34 -7.27 -20.85
C ALA A 269 1.79 -6.78 -19.50
N VAL A 270 0.55 -7.15 -19.14
CA VAL A 270 -0.02 -6.86 -17.83
C VAL A 270 0.79 -7.53 -16.72
N LYS A 271 1.14 -8.82 -16.85
CA LYS A 271 2.00 -9.56 -15.91
C LYS A 271 3.33 -8.83 -15.68
N TRP A 272 3.98 -8.41 -16.76
CA TRP A 272 5.25 -7.70 -16.69
C TRP A 272 5.10 -6.32 -16.01
N TRP A 273 4.13 -5.52 -16.47
CA TRP A 273 3.89 -4.17 -15.95
C TRP A 273 3.62 -4.20 -14.45
N GLY A 274 2.65 -5.03 -14.04
CA GLY A 274 2.26 -5.16 -12.65
C GLY A 274 3.13 -6.15 -11.89
N GLY A 275 4.34 -6.49 -12.36
CA GLY A 275 5.37 -7.19 -11.60
C GLY A 275 4.92 -8.50 -10.98
N TRP A 276 4.25 -9.34 -11.76
CA TRP A 276 3.94 -10.71 -11.36
C TRP A 276 5.11 -11.62 -11.73
N PRO A 277 5.46 -12.61 -10.87
CA PRO A 277 6.46 -13.63 -11.22
C PRO A 277 6.07 -14.38 -12.50
N GLU A 278 7.07 -14.85 -13.26
CA GLU A 278 6.83 -15.57 -14.50
C GLU A 278 6.00 -16.85 -14.27
N GLY A 279 6.29 -17.57 -13.18
CA GLY A 279 5.57 -18.76 -12.73
C GLY A 279 4.20 -18.50 -12.07
N GLU A 280 3.75 -17.25 -11.93
CA GLU A 280 2.43 -16.97 -11.36
C GLU A 280 1.33 -17.59 -12.24
N PRO A 281 0.45 -18.43 -11.69
CA PRO A 281 -0.62 -19.07 -12.44
C PRO A 281 -1.53 -18.05 -13.11
N VAL A 282 -1.86 -18.28 -14.38
CA VAL A 282 -2.79 -17.43 -15.15
C VAL A 282 -4.13 -17.27 -14.42
N GLY A 283 -4.62 -18.34 -13.79
CA GLY A 283 -5.86 -18.31 -13.01
C GLY A 283 -5.84 -17.28 -11.87
N THR A 284 -4.71 -17.07 -11.19
CA THR A 284 -4.60 -16.07 -10.13
C THR A 284 -4.73 -14.66 -10.69
N ILE A 285 -4.10 -14.39 -11.83
CA ILE A 285 -4.13 -13.07 -12.46
C ILE A 285 -5.51 -12.80 -13.07
N MET A 286 -6.12 -13.81 -13.71
CA MET A 286 -7.48 -13.66 -14.23
C MET A 286 -8.49 -13.42 -13.11
N ARG A 287 -8.38 -14.14 -12.00
CA ARG A 287 -9.17 -13.88 -10.79
C ARG A 287 -8.97 -12.44 -10.31
N TYR A 288 -7.72 -11.99 -10.24
CA TYR A 288 -7.39 -10.63 -9.86
C TYR A 288 -8.05 -9.58 -10.77
N LEU A 289 -8.05 -9.81 -12.09
CA LEU A 289 -8.64 -8.91 -13.09
C LEU A 289 -10.18 -8.98 -13.12
N MET A 290 -10.78 -10.15 -12.91
CA MET A 290 -12.21 -10.38 -13.16
C MET A 290 -13.09 -10.43 -11.89
N ASP A 291 -12.56 -10.81 -10.72
CA ASP A 291 -13.38 -11.05 -9.52
C ASP A 291 -14.23 -9.85 -9.09
N GLU A 292 -13.73 -8.64 -9.34
CA GLU A 292 -14.49 -7.42 -9.02
C GLU A 292 -15.65 -7.21 -10.00
N PHE A 293 -15.47 -7.56 -11.27
CA PHE A 293 -16.50 -7.43 -12.30
C PHE A 293 -17.65 -8.39 -12.07
N VAL A 294 -17.33 -9.65 -11.74
CA VAL A 294 -18.33 -10.67 -11.43
C VAL A 294 -19.22 -10.24 -10.26
N ARG A 295 -18.74 -9.39 -9.34
CA ARG A 295 -19.55 -8.86 -8.24
C ARG A 295 -20.51 -7.75 -8.66
N TYR A 296 -20.20 -7.01 -9.71
CA TYR A 296 -21.05 -5.93 -10.23
C TYR A 296 -22.07 -6.42 -11.26
N GLU A 297 -21.79 -7.53 -11.95
CA GLU A 297 -22.73 -8.14 -12.87
C GLU A 297 -23.89 -8.78 -12.10
N THR A 298 -25.06 -8.18 -12.19
CA THR A 298 -26.32 -8.69 -11.62
C THR A 298 -27.42 -8.60 -12.65
N GLY A 299 -28.40 -9.52 -12.57
CA GLY A 299 -29.55 -9.52 -13.46
C GLY A 299 -29.23 -10.01 -14.88
N PHE A 300 -29.16 -11.34 -15.05
CA PHE A 300 -28.99 -11.99 -16.36
C PHE A 300 -30.33 -12.45 -16.99
N GLY A 301 -31.47 -12.03 -16.42
CA GLY A 301 -32.80 -12.52 -16.80
C GLY A 301 -33.21 -12.16 -18.23
N ASP A 302 -32.62 -11.12 -18.81
CA ASP A 302 -32.84 -10.67 -20.18
C ASP A 302 -31.74 -11.12 -21.15
N MET A 303 -30.84 -12.02 -20.72
CA MET A 303 -29.71 -12.47 -21.54
C MET A 303 -30.15 -13.17 -22.84
N PHE A 304 -31.35 -13.77 -22.85
CA PHE A 304 -31.98 -14.37 -24.02
C PHE A 304 -33.09 -13.52 -24.64
N SER A 305 -33.27 -12.27 -24.19
CA SER A 305 -34.30 -11.40 -24.76
C SER A 305 -33.92 -11.02 -26.20
N PRO A 306 -34.76 -11.31 -27.20
CA PRO A 306 -34.48 -10.94 -28.60
C PRO A 306 -34.54 -9.42 -28.84
N THR A 307 -35.09 -8.66 -27.89
CA THR A 307 -35.18 -7.18 -27.94
C THR A 307 -34.13 -6.51 -27.04
N ARG A 308 -33.06 -7.23 -26.68
CA ARG A 308 -32.04 -6.69 -25.78
C ARG A 308 -31.42 -5.44 -26.40
N SER A 309 -31.41 -4.34 -25.64
CA SER A 309 -30.60 -3.17 -26.01
C SER A 309 -29.13 -3.57 -25.95
N ASP A 310 -28.40 -3.42 -27.05
CA ASP A 310 -26.97 -3.73 -27.23
C ASP A 310 -26.02 -2.87 -26.39
N SER A 311 -26.34 -2.55 -25.13
CA SER A 311 -25.48 -1.71 -24.28
C SER A 311 -24.92 -2.43 -23.06
N ARG A 312 -25.56 -3.49 -22.56
CA ARG A 312 -25.16 -4.09 -21.27
C ARG A 312 -24.00 -5.09 -21.33
N HIS A 313 -23.84 -5.84 -22.44
CA HIS A 313 -22.81 -6.89 -22.55
C HIS A 313 -22.07 -6.97 -23.89
N SER A 314 -22.55 -6.30 -24.93
CA SER A 314 -21.81 -6.06 -26.20
C SER A 314 -20.54 -5.23 -25.97
N VAL A 315 -20.46 -4.50 -24.85
CA VAL A 315 -19.30 -3.71 -24.42
C VAL A 315 -18.34 -4.53 -23.53
N PHE A 316 -18.57 -5.84 -23.36
CA PHE A 316 -17.60 -6.70 -22.69
C PHE A 316 -16.33 -6.74 -23.55
N MET A 317 -15.24 -6.14 -23.04
CA MET A 317 -13.98 -5.80 -23.75
C MET A 317 -13.98 -4.47 -24.53
N GLY A 318 -14.88 -3.53 -24.24
CA GLY A 318 -14.70 -2.12 -24.62
C GLY A 318 -14.68 -1.83 -26.12
N GLU A 319 -15.21 -2.70 -26.98
CA GLU A 319 -15.58 -2.30 -28.34
C GLU A 319 -16.87 -1.48 -28.24
N LEU A 320 -16.71 -0.17 -28.06
CA LEU A 320 -17.75 0.77 -28.48
C LEU A 320 -17.82 0.62 -30.00
N SER A 321 -18.97 0.20 -30.51
CA SER A 321 -19.22 0.32 -31.95
C SER A 321 -18.93 1.78 -32.33
N ASN A 322 -18.15 2.02 -33.39
CA ASN A 322 -17.81 3.35 -33.89
C ASN A 322 -19.03 4.21 -34.30
N THR A 323 -20.24 3.71 -34.05
CA THR A 323 -21.53 4.36 -34.29
C THR A 323 -22.15 4.98 -33.05
N ASP A 324 -21.54 4.88 -31.86
CA ASP A 324 -22.04 5.57 -30.68
C ASP A 324 -21.85 7.08 -30.83
N ASN A 325 -22.98 7.76 -31.03
CA ASN A 325 -23.09 9.22 -31.05
C ASN A 325 -22.32 9.81 -29.86
N VAL A 326 -21.45 10.79 -30.13
CA VAL A 326 -20.64 11.50 -29.13
C VAL A 326 -21.50 11.83 -27.90
N THR A 327 -21.25 11.12 -26.79
CA THR A 327 -21.94 11.42 -25.54
C THR A 327 -21.57 12.82 -25.08
N GLN A 328 -22.50 13.55 -24.46
CA GLN A 328 -22.21 14.88 -23.90
C GLN A 328 -21.01 14.84 -22.94
N GLN A 329 -20.80 13.70 -22.26
CA GLN A 329 -19.67 13.50 -21.37
C GLN A 329 -18.34 13.33 -22.11
N SER A 330 -18.30 12.62 -23.25
CA SER A 330 -17.08 12.59 -24.08
C SER A 330 -16.78 13.96 -24.68
N LEU A 331 -17.81 14.73 -25.05
CA LEU A 331 -17.62 16.10 -25.53
C LEU A 331 -17.07 17.02 -24.43
N ALA A 332 -17.60 16.90 -23.20
CA ALA A 332 -17.12 17.67 -22.06
C ALA A 332 -15.66 17.33 -21.70
N VAL A 333 -15.28 16.05 -21.74
CA VAL A 333 -13.88 15.62 -21.50
C VAL A 333 -12.95 16.13 -22.60
N SER A 334 -13.37 16.06 -23.87
CA SER A 334 -12.59 16.62 -24.99
C SER A 334 -12.48 18.15 -24.91
N GLN A 335 -13.55 18.85 -24.50
CA GLN A 335 -13.52 20.30 -24.27
C GLN A 335 -12.57 20.68 -23.13
N GLU A 336 -12.57 19.94 -22.02
CA GLU A 336 -11.64 20.20 -20.92
C GLU A 336 -10.19 19.88 -21.30
N ALA A 337 -9.95 18.80 -22.05
CA ALA A 337 -8.63 18.48 -22.57
C ALA A 337 -8.10 19.58 -23.51
N LEU A 338 -8.96 20.08 -24.41
CA LEU A 338 -8.62 21.21 -25.29
C LEU A 338 -8.35 22.48 -24.48
N ARG A 339 -9.18 22.79 -23.47
CA ARG A 339 -9.02 23.93 -22.58
C ARG A 339 -7.68 23.86 -21.84
N LEU A 340 -7.29 22.71 -21.31
CA LEU A 340 -6.00 22.50 -20.64
C LEU A 340 -4.82 22.63 -21.61
N SER A 341 -4.96 22.13 -22.84
CA SER A 341 -3.93 22.31 -23.88
C SER A 341 -3.72 23.79 -24.21
N ILE A 342 -4.81 24.55 -24.39
CA ILE A 342 -4.76 25.99 -24.63
C ILE A 342 -4.12 26.71 -23.46
N ILE A 343 -4.49 26.38 -22.21
CA ILE A 343 -3.86 26.98 -21.02
C ILE A 343 -2.36 26.72 -21.01
N ASN A 344 -1.92 25.47 -21.23
CA ASN A 344 -0.50 25.12 -21.24
C ASN A 344 0.27 25.84 -22.34
N GLU A 345 -0.25 25.91 -23.58
CA GLU A 345 0.38 26.65 -24.67
C GLU A 345 0.44 28.15 -24.38
N THR A 346 -0.62 28.71 -23.79
CA THR A 346 -0.69 30.12 -23.42
C THR A 346 0.31 30.44 -22.30
N GLU A 347 0.45 29.57 -21.30
CA GLU A 347 1.45 29.70 -20.23
C GLU A 347 2.88 29.58 -20.77
N HIS A 348 3.15 28.63 -21.68
CA HIS A 348 4.47 28.52 -22.32
C HIS A 348 4.79 29.75 -23.17
N SER A 349 3.83 30.24 -23.96
CA SER A 349 3.99 31.44 -24.78
C SER A 349 4.21 32.69 -23.91
N ASN A 350 3.43 32.84 -22.84
CA ASN A 350 3.55 33.96 -21.91
C ASN A 350 4.87 33.93 -21.13
N SER A 351 5.31 32.74 -20.69
CA SER A 351 6.60 32.56 -20.02
C SER A 351 7.77 32.92 -20.94
N ALA A 352 7.70 32.52 -22.21
CA ALA A 352 8.71 32.89 -23.21
C ALA A 352 8.76 34.41 -23.46
N LYS A 353 7.59 35.04 -23.62
CA LYS A 353 7.49 36.51 -23.77
C LYS A 353 7.98 37.26 -22.54
N PHE A 354 7.65 36.78 -21.34
CA PHE A 354 8.09 37.39 -20.09
C PHE A 354 9.62 37.29 -19.92
N SER A 355 10.20 36.14 -20.27
CA SER A 355 11.66 35.97 -20.28
C SER A 355 12.33 36.90 -21.28
N GLN A 356 11.74 37.10 -22.47
CA GLN A 356 12.24 38.05 -23.47
C GLN A 356 12.21 39.49 -22.94
N LEU A 357 11.09 39.92 -22.33
CA LEU A 357 10.96 41.25 -21.73
C LEU A 357 11.95 41.47 -20.58
N GLN A 358 12.18 40.45 -19.74
CA GLN A 358 13.20 40.56 -18.69
C GLN A 358 14.59 40.77 -19.26
N ASN A 359 14.96 40.04 -20.32
CA ASN A 359 16.24 40.23 -20.99
C ASN A 359 16.38 41.64 -21.58
N GLU A 360 15.31 42.17 -22.18
CA GLU A 360 15.28 43.54 -22.72
C GLU A 360 15.42 44.60 -21.62
N ILE A 361 14.75 44.42 -20.47
CA ILE A 361 14.90 45.32 -19.31
C ILE A 361 16.33 45.29 -18.77
N VAL A 362 16.95 44.12 -18.69
CA VAL A 362 18.35 43.98 -18.25
C VAL A 362 19.28 44.70 -19.23
N PHE A 363 19.06 44.54 -20.53
CA PHE A 363 19.83 45.23 -21.57
C PHE A 363 19.68 46.76 -21.48
N MET A 364 18.46 47.28 -21.39
CA MET A 364 18.22 48.72 -21.23
C MET A 364 18.85 49.28 -19.96
N ARG A 365 18.83 48.52 -18.86
CA ARG A 365 19.49 48.92 -17.60
C ARG A 365 21.01 48.99 -17.77
N GLN A 366 21.62 48.05 -18.50
CA GLN A 366 23.06 48.09 -18.82
C GLN A 366 23.39 49.34 -19.66
N GLU A 367 22.63 49.60 -20.72
CA GLU A 367 22.83 50.77 -21.58
C GLU A 367 22.69 52.10 -20.80
N MET A 368 21.69 52.20 -19.92
CA MET A 368 21.51 53.38 -19.08
C MET A 368 22.67 53.58 -18.11
N ASN A 369 23.18 52.49 -17.51
CA ASN A 369 24.33 52.55 -16.63
C ASN A 369 25.60 52.98 -17.39
N GLU A 370 25.79 52.52 -18.63
CA GLU A 370 26.90 52.97 -19.48
C GLU A 370 26.80 54.47 -19.80
N LYS A 371 25.61 54.96 -20.16
CA LYS A 371 25.38 56.40 -20.41
C LYS A 371 25.62 57.24 -19.15
N LEU A 372 25.19 56.76 -17.98
CA LEU A 372 25.46 57.41 -16.69
C LEU A 372 26.96 57.44 -16.37
N ALA A 373 27.68 56.35 -16.62
CA ALA A 373 29.14 56.30 -16.44
C ALA A 373 29.86 57.28 -17.39
N GLN A 374 29.45 57.36 -18.65
CA GLN A 374 29.98 58.32 -19.61
C GLN A 374 29.72 59.78 -19.19
N LEU A 375 28.51 60.08 -18.71
CA LEU A 375 28.16 61.40 -18.21
C LEU A 375 29.01 61.77 -16.99
N GLY A 376 29.16 60.85 -16.03
CA GLY A 376 30.03 61.04 -14.87
C GLY A 376 31.49 61.29 -15.25
N SER A 377 32.01 60.57 -16.25
CA SER A 377 33.37 60.79 -16.76
C SER A 377 33.54 62.17 -17.42
N THR A 378 32.51 62.64 -18.15
CA THR A 378 32.52 63.96 -18.79
C THR A 378 32.51 65.08 -17.76
N ILE A 379 31.65 64.97 -16.73
CA ILE A 379 31.60 65.95 -15.62
C ILE A 379 32.94 65.98 -14.89
N THR A 380 33.53 64.82 -14.60
CA THR A 380 34.83 64.74 -13.91
C THR A 380 35.94 65.39 -14.73
N LYS A 381 35.98 65.14 -16.05
CA LYS A 381 36.93 65.81 -16.96
C LYS A 381 36.74 67.32 -16.97
N GLN A 382 35.50 67.81 -17.05
CA GLN A 382 35.23 69.26 -17.02
C GLN A 382 35.68 69.90 -15.70
N LEU A 383 35.39 69.28 -14.57
CA LEU A 383 35.85 69.75 -13.25
C LEU A 383 37.37 69.77 -13.15
N GLN A 384 38.05 68.75 -13.68
CA GLN A 384 39.50 68.68 -13.69
C GLN A 384 40.12 69.78 -14.57
N THR A 385 39.52 70.07 -15.73
CA THR A 385 39.94 71.20 -16.58
C THR A 385 39.76 72.53 -15.85
N ILE A 386 38.63 72.77 -15.19
CA ILE A 386 38.39 74.00 -14.41
C ILE A 386 39.43 74.13 -13.29
N ALA A 387 39.70 73.05 -12.55
CA ALA A 387 40.71 73.05 -11.49
C ALA A 387 42.12 73.35 -12.02
N GLN A 388 42.49 72.81 -13.19
CA GLN A 388 43.78 73.09 -13.83
C GLN A 388 43.89 74.54 -14.31
N THR A 389 42.80 75.11 -14.87
CA THR A 389 42.77 76.53 -15.27
C THR A 389 42.90 77.46 -14.06
N LEU A 390 42.26 77.12 -12.94
CA LEU A 390 42.39 77.87 -11.69
C LEU A 390 43.80 77.78 -11.10
N ALA A 391 44.44 76.61 -11.15
CA ALA A 391 45.81 76.40 -10.66
C ALA A 391 46.87 77.14 -11.48
N GLN A 392 46.64 77.39 -12.77
CA GLN A 392 47.55 78.15 -13.65
C GLN A 392 47.42 79.67 -13.49
N SER A 393 46.41 80.15 -12.75
CA SER A 393 46.12 81.57 -12.56
C SER A 393 46.79 82.19 -11.33
N THR A 394 47.46 81.39 -10.49
CA THR A 394 48.10 81.86 -9.25
C THR A 394 49.60 81.61 -9.28
N SER A 395 50.32 82.42 -10.04
CA SER A 395 51.75 82.61 -9.88
C SER A 395 52.01 83.91 -9.10
N THR A 396 52.18 83.79 -7.79
CA THR A 396 52.96 84.76 -6.99
C THR A 396 53.64 84.03 -5.83
N PRO A 397 54.86 84.45 -5.44
CA PRO A 397 55.78 83.61 -4.69
C PRO A 397 55.78 83.93 -3.18
N THR A 398 56.26 82.96 -2.40
CA THR A 398 56.91 83.11 -1.08
C THR A 398 55.99 83.38 0.13
N PHE A 399 55.91 82.43 1.07
CA PHE A 399 56.74 82.42 2.28
C PHE A 399 56.49 81.15 3.11
N ALA A 400 57.57 80.64 3.69
CA ALA A 400 57.62 79.44 4.51
C ALA A 400 56.94 79.62 5.87
N GLN A 401 56.33 78.55 6.40
CA GLN A 401 56.50 78.18 7.80
C GLN A 401 56.17 76.70 8.05
N GLN A 402 57.14 76.03 8.66
CA GLN A 402 57.02 74.72 9.31
C GLN A 402 55.90 74.72 10.35
N LEU A 403 55.22 73.58 10.54
CA LEU A 403 54.98 72.96 11.85
C LEU A 403 54.38 71.54 11.71
N ALA A 404 54.67 70.74 12.75
CA ALA A 404 54.60 69.30 12.98
C ALA A 404 53.27 68.55 12.70
N PRO A 405 53.31 67.19 12.67
CA PRO A 405 52.12 66.34 12.51
C PRO A 405 51.37 66.21 13.85
N VAL A 406 50.05 66.35 13.81
CA VAL A 406 49.17 66.04 14.94
C VAL A 406 48.35 64.81 14.58
N ASP A 407 48.72 63.69 15.20
CA ASP A 407 47.89 62.52 15.40
C ASP A 407 46.52 62.95 15.93
N THR A 408 45.46 62.62 15.20
CA THR A 408 44.09 62.65 15.75
C THR A 408 43.55 61.23 15.72
N GLN A 409 43.80 60.52 16.82
CA GLN A 409 42.97 59.40 17.24
C GLN A 409 41.57 59.96 17.55
N THR A 410 40.56 59.47 16.84
CA THR A 410 39.14 59.56 17.21
C THR A 410 38.57 58.16 17.03
N LEU A 411 38.62 57.35 18.09
CA LEU A 411 37.55 57.16 19.07
C LEU A 411 36.29 56.60 18.41
N ASP A 412 36.22 55.27 18.47
CA ASP A 412 35.00 54.47 18.40
C ASP A 412 33.91 55.05 19.33
N PRO A 413 32.66 55.09 18.87
CA PRO A 413 31.52 54.88 19.74
C PRO A 413 31.06 53.40 19.66
N PRO A 414 31.00 52.65 20.78
CA PRO A 414 30.36 51.35 20.80
C PRO A 414 28.86 51.56 20.86
N LEU A 415 28.14 51.24 19.79
CA LEU A 415 26.69 51.10 19.86
C LEU A 415 26.28 49.71 20.38
N PRO A 416 25.17 49.65 21.11
CA PRO A 416 24.97 48.67 22.17
C PRO A 416 24.52 47.31 21.64
N ASN A 417 25.07 46.28 22.29
CA ASN A 417 24.55 44.93 22.35
C ASN A 417 23.02 44.95 22.44
N THR A 418 22.37 44.63 21.33
CA THR A 418 20.97 44.24 21.34
C THR A 418 20.93 42.87 22.00
N LEU A 419 20.66 42.87 23.31
CA LEU A 419 20.13 41.72 24.03
C LEU A 419 18.89 41.24 23.26
N GLN A 420 19.09 40.26 22.38
CA GLN A 420 18.02 39.38 21.96
C GLN A 420 17.59 38.61 23.21
N THR A 421 16.67 39.22 23.95
CA THR A 421 15.78 38.50 24.85
C THR A 421 15.10 37.46 23.97
N GLN A 422 15.50 36.20 24.12
CA GLN A 422 14.70 35.08 23.69
C GLN A 422 13.36 35.18 24.43
N LYS A 423 12.40 35.92 23.85
CA LYS A 423 10.99 35.68 24.08
C LYS A 423 10.72 34.30 23.52
N GLN A 424 10.98 33.29 24.33
CA GLN A 424 10.32 32.00 24.21
C GLN A 424 8.83 32.30 24.20
N LYS A 425 8.26 32.30 23.00
CA LYS A 425 6.83 32.32 22.79
C LYS A 425 6.35 30.94 23.26
N LYS A 426 6.17 30.80 24.59
CA LYS A 426 5.32 29.77 25.18
C LYS A 426 3.96 29.96 24.51
N LYS A 427 3.70 29.18 23.45
CA LYS A 427 2.35 28.93 22.97
C LYS A 427 1.63 28.24 24.11
N ASN A 428 0.96 29.05 24.91
CA ASN A 428 -0.08 28.61 25.83
C ASN A 428 -1.21 28.06 24.95
N THR A 429 -1.10 26.78 24.63
CA THR A 429 -2.17 26.01 23.99
C THR A 429 -3.05 25.53 25.12
N GLN A 430 -3.85 26.45 25.68
CA GLN A 430 -4.98 26.09 26.51
C GLN A 430 -6.17 25.83 25.59
N GLY A 431 -6.76 24.63 25.74
CA GLY A 431 -8.16 24.42 25.41
C GLY A 431 -8.47 23.61 24.16
N ILE A 432 -8.00 22.36 24.09
CA ILE A 432 -8.90 21.21 23.82
C ILE A 432 -8.50 20.11 24.81
N ASP A 433 -9.42 19.81 25.71
CA ASP A 433 -9.36 18.92 26.88
C ASP A 433 -8.36 17.74 26.82
N GLY A 434 -7.25 17.90 27.56
CA GLY A 434 -7.02 17.18 28.81
C GLY A 434 -6.85 15.66 28.80
N ILE A 435 -6.78 14.98 27.65
CA ILE A 435 -6.49 13.53 27.65
C ILE A 435 -4.99 13.33 27.92
N PRO A 436 -4.59 12.69 29.03
CA PRO A 436 -3.19 12.47 29.36
C PRO A 436 -2.49 11.70 28.24
N ILE A 437 -1.41 12.26 27.70
CA ILE A 437 -0.50 11.50 26.83
C ILE A 437 0.11 10.41 27.70
N ALA A 438 -0.07 9.15 27.31
CA ALA A 438 0.41 8.01 28.10
C ALA A 438 1.94 8.11 28.29
N PRO A 439 2.45 7.96 29.51
CA PRO A 439 3.89 7.84 29.73
C PRO A 439 4.41 6.56 29.07
N ARG A 440 5.68 6.58 28.65
CA ARG A 440 6.37 5.38 28.12
C ARG A 440 6.37 4.28 29.19
N ILE A 441 6.11 3.02 28.80
CA ILE A 441 6.10 1.89 29.74
C ILE A 441 7.53 1.67 30.26
N PRO A 442 7.78 1.74 31.58
CA PRO A 442 9.13 1.65 32.11
C PRO A 442 9.79 0.28 31.90
N ASP A 443 11.12 0.28 31.87
CA ASP A 443 11.92 -0.95 31.83
C ASP A 443 11.74 -1.77 33.12
N ILE A 444 11.82 -3.10 32.97
CA ILE A 444 11.69 -4.06 34.06
C ILE A 444 12.96 -4.90 34.17
N THR A 445 13.21 -5.43 35.36
CA THR A 445 14.29 -6.39 35.60
C THR A 445 13.74 -7.75 35.98
N THR A 446 12.58 -7.78 36.63
CA THR A 446 11.94 -9.02 37.10
C THR A 446 10.52 -9.17 36.56
N TRP A 447 10.00 -10.40 36.51
CA TRP A 447 8.58 -10.59 36.16
C TRP A 447 7.63 -10.04 37.23
N LYS A 448 8.10 -9.85 38.48
CA LYS A 448 7.32 -9.19 39.53
C LYS A 448 7.07 -7.72 39.21
N ASP A 449 8.02 -7.04 38.57
CA ASP A 449 7.80 -5.69 38.05
C ASP A 449 6.70 -5.66 36.98
N VAL A 450 6.56 -6.72 36.18
CA VAL A 450 5.46 -6.85 35.20
C VAL A 450 4.12 -6.83 35.91
N ILE A 451 3.98 -7.64 36.96
CA ILE A 451 2.74 -7.74 37.72
C ILE A 451 2.43 -6.41 38.43
N ARG A 452 3.44 -5.79 39.05
CA ARG A 452 3.29 -4.46 39.67
C ARG A 452 2.81 -3.42 38.65
N GLN A 453 3.50 -3.30 37.51
CA GLN A 453 3.09 -2.39 36.42
C GLN A 453 1.68 -2.67 35.90
N TRP A 454 1.28 -3.95 35.83
CA TRP A 454 -0.02 -4.37 35.31
C TRP A 454 -1.17 -4.05 36.28
N ASP A 455 -1.01 -4.37 37.56
CA ASP A 455 -2.07 -4.28 38.56
C ASP A 455 -2.13 -2.93 39.28
N ASP A 456 -0.98 -2.36 39.63
CA ASP A 456 -0.87 -1.18 40.50
C ASP A 456 -0.24 0.04 39.80
N GLY A 457 0.43 -0.19 38.66
CA GLY A 457 1.30 0.81 38.04
C GLY A 457 2.70 0.79 38.66
N ASP A 458 3.50 1.81 38.38
CA ASP A 458 4.85 1.97 38.93
C ASP A 458 5.15 3.47 39.07
N LEU A 459 4.62 4.06 40.15
CA LEU A 459 4.73 5.50 40.43
C LEU A 459 6.18 5.98 40.48
N GLU A 460 7.09 5.16 41.02
CA GLU A 460 8.53 5.48 41.11
C GLU A 460 9.17 5.63 39.73
N LYS A 461 8.70 4.85 38.74
CA LYS A 461 9.15 4.92 37.35
C LYS A 461 8.24 5.77 36.46
N GLY A 462 7.30 6.52 37.03
CA GLY A 462 6.41 7.44 36.30
C GLY A 462 5.19 6.80 35.63
N LEU A 463 4.86 5.55 35.95
CA LEU A 463 3.68 4.85 35.45
C LEU A 463 2.54 4.95 36.48
N ALA A 464 1.82 6.07 36.51
CA ALA A 464 0.78 6.31 37.53
C ALA A 464 -0.50 5.47 37.34
N ILE A 465 -0.79 5.02 36.11
CA ILE A 465 -2.01 4.27 35.79
C ILE A 465 -1.62 2.81 35.49
N PRO A 466 -2.21 1.81 36.19
CA PRO A 466 -1.98 0.39 35.90
C PRO A 466 -2.23 0.04 34.44
N LEU A 467 -1.39 -0.80 33.85
CA LEU A 467 -1.50 -1.14 32.42
C LEU A 467 -2.86 -1.76 32.07
N LYS A 468 -3.48 -2.54 32.96
CA LYS A 468 -4.80 -3.14 32.70
C LYS A 468 -5.93 -2.10 32.47
N LEU A 469 -5.73 -0.86 32.91
CA LEU A 469 -6.69 0.25 32.74
C LEU A 469 -6.37 1.16 31.55
N TRP A 470 -5.35 0.81 30.76
CA TRP A 470 -4.94 1.63 29.62
C TRP A 470 -5.95 1.61 28.47
N THR A 471 -6.30 2.80 27.98
CA THR A 471 -7.17 2.94 26.79
C THR A 471 -6.46 2.45 25.51
N VAL A 472 -7.22 2.14 24.44
CA VAL A 472 -6.66 1.77 23.12
C VAL A 472 -5.56 2.74 22.65
N ARG A 473 -5.77 4.04 22.84
CA ARG A 473 -4.81 5.07 22.45
C ARG A 473 -3.51 4.98 23.25
N MET A 474 -3.59 4.73 24.56
CA MET A 474 -2.42 4.56 25.43
C MET A 474 -1.64 3.29 25.06
N ARG A 475 -2.34 2.20 24.75
CA ARG A 475 -1.71 0.93 24.32
C ARG A 475 -0.87 1.09 23.05
N ASN A 476 -1.26 2.02 22.16
CA ASN A 476 -0.55 2.27 20.91
C ASN A 476 0.75 3.06 21.08
N THR A 477 1.01 3.70 22.22
CA THR A 477 2.28 4.43 22.42
C THR A 477 3.46 3.50 22.61
N ASP A 478 3.24 2.31 23.18
CA ASP A 478 4.27 1.27 23.36
C ASP A 478 3.64 -0.13 23.30
N SER A 479 3.11 -0.48 22.12
CA SER A 479 2.31 -1.68 21.92
C SER A 479 3.06 -2.97 22.18
N SER A 480 4.37 -3.00 21.90
CA SER A 480 5.21 -4.18 22.12
C SER A 480 5.34 -4.49 23.61
N ARG A 481 5.73 -3.50 24.43
CA ARG A 481 5.85 -3.69 25.89
C ARG A 481 4.49 -3.99 26.51
N TYR A 482 3.44 -3.29 26.09
CA TYR A 482 2.08 -3.56 26.58
C TYR A 482 1.67 -5.02 26.38
N SER A 483 1.84 -5.55 25.16
CA SER A 483 1.49 -6.94 24.84
C SER A 483 2.32 -7.95 25.64
N GLN A 484 3.61 -7.71 25.82
CA GLN A 484 4.46 -8.56 26.67
C GLN A 484 4.01 -8.56 28.14
N ARG A 485 3.64 -7.39 28.68
CA ARG A 485 3.14 -7.25 30.05
C ARG A 485 1.80 -7.94 30.24
N LYS A 486 0.88 -7.77 29.29
CA LYS A 486 -0.43 -8.48 29.25
C LYS A 486 -0.23 -9.99 29.26
N LEU A 487 0.69 -10.50 28.44
CA LEU A 487 0.95 -11.94 28.32
C LEU A 487 1.40 -12.57 29.66
N VAL A 488 2.37 -11.94 30.34
CA VAL A 488 2.86 -12.44 31.64
C VAL A 488 1.80 -12.29 32.73
N ALA A 489 1.10 -11.16 32.78
CA ALA A 489 0.09 -10.91 33.80
C ALA A 489 -1.13 -11.83 33.68
N THR A 490 -1.61 -12.09 32.46
CA THR A 490 -2.72 -13.03 32.22
C THR A 490 -2.36 -14.46 32.60
N GLU A 491 -1.12 -14.90 32.32
CA GLU A 491 -0.65 -16.21 32.77
C GLU A 491 -0.57 -16.31 34.29
N TYR A 492 -0.07 -15.27 34.96
CA TYR A 492 -0.04 -15.22 36.43
C TYR A 492 -1.44 -15.28 37.04
N ILE A 493 -2.42 -14.59 36.45
CA ILE A 493 -3.83 -14.65 36.86
C ILE A 493 -4.38 -16.06 36.65
N ARG A 494 -4.13 -16.68 35.50
CA ARG A 494 -4.55 -18.05 35.16
C ARG A 494 -4.03 -19.08 36.17
N LEU A 495 -2.81 -18.87 36.67
CA LEU A 495 -2.18 -19.72 37.68
C LEU A 495 -2.58 -19.35 39.11
N GLY A 496 -3.69 -18.62 39.29
CA GLY A 496 -4.26 -18.31 40.60
C GLY A 496 -3.47 -17.25 41.36
N ARG A 497 -2.73 -16.38 40.66
CA ARG A 497 -1.87 -15.33 41.26
C ARG A 497 -0.89 -15.89 42.30
N SER A 498 -0.38 -17.10 42.08
CA SER A 498 0.58 -17.77 42.97
C SER A 498 1.98 -17.75 42.36
N GLU A 499 2.96 -17.19 43.09
CA GLU A 499 4.37 -17.25 42.69
C GLU A 499 4.87 -18.70 42.66
N ALA A 500 4.42 -19.54 43.60
CA ALA A 500 4.77 -20.95 43.60
C ALA A 500 4.30 -21.64 42.32
N ASN A 501 3.08 -21.34 41.85
CA ASN A 501 2.53 -21.93 40.64
C ASN A 501 3.25 -21.44 39.38
N MET A 502 3.67 -20.16 39.33
CA MET A 502 4.50 -19.66 38.22
C MET A 502 5.83 -20.40 38.15
N LYS A 503 6.48 -20.63 39.31
CA LYS A 503 7.74 -21.38 39.38
C LYS A 503 7.56 -22.86 39.05
N GLU A 504 6.48 -23.47 39.51
CA GLU A 504 6.17 -24.88 39.22
C GLU A 504 5.92 -25.11 37.72
N VAL A 505 5.19 -24.22 37.05
CA VAL A 505 4.82 -24.39 35.64
C VAL A 505 5.93 -23.97 34.68
N HIS A 506 6.69 -22.91 35.01
CA HIS A 506 7.69 -22.35 34.10
C HIS A 506 9.15 -22.64 34.52
N GLY A 507 9.38 -23.26 35.68
CA GLY A 507 10.71 -23.62 36.17
C GLY A 507 11.64 -22.41 36.30
N ASP A 508 12.90 -22.59 35.91
CA ASP A 508 13.94 -21.55 35.96
C ASP A 508 13.71 -20.40 34.95
N ALA A 509 12.76 -20.55 34.01
CA ALA A 509 12.45 -19.50 33.05
C ALA A 509 11.92 -18.22 33.73
N VAL A 510 11.43 -18.31 34.97
CA VAL A 510 10.98 -17.18 35.78
C VAL A 510 12.09 -16.19 36.13
N GLU A 511 13.36 -16.58 36.10
CA GLU A 511 14.49 -15.71 36.49
C GLU A 511 14.73 -14.57 35.48
N LEU A 512 14.39 -14.79 34.20
CA LEU A 512 14.53 -13.80 33.13
C LEU A 512 13.22 -13.62 32.37
N VAL A 513 12.76 -12.37 32.21
CA VAL A 513 11.45 -12.09 31.64
C VAL A 513 11.32 -12.54 30.18
N SER A 514 12.40 -12.48 29.40
CA SER A 514 12.43 -13.00 28.03
C SER A 514 12.18 -14.51 27.99
N ASN A 515 12.82 -15.26 28.89
CA ASN A 515 12.70 -16.71 28.99
C ASN A 515 11.30 -17.09 29.46
N LEU A 516 10.76 -16.34 30.43
CA LEU A 516 9.39 -16.51 30.87
C LEU A 516 8.40 -16.29 29.74
N ILE A 517 8.55 -15.23 28.93
CA ILE A 517 7.68 -14.98 27.77
C ILE A 517 7.73 -16.12 26.76
N ALA A 518 8.94 -16.64 26.47
CA ALA A 518 9.11 -17.78 25.57
C ALA A 518 8.43 -19.05 26.11
N SER A 519 8.64 -19.35 27.40
CA SER A 519 8.00 -20.48 28.10
C SER A 519 6.46 -20.36 28.10
N ILE A 520 5.93 -19.16 28.32
CA ILE A 520 4.48 -18.91 28.29
C ILE A 520 3.89 -19.17 26.90
N ARG A 521 4.54 -18.69 25.83
CA ARG A 521 4.09 -18.94 24.45
C ARG A 521 4.10 -20.43 24.12
N GLU A 522 5.17 -21.13 24.48
CA GLU A 522 5.26 -22.58 24.26
C GLU A 522 4.15 -23.34 25.01
N GLN A 523 3.90 -23.02 26.27
CA GLN A 523 2.81 -23.61 27.04
C GLN A 523 1.42 -23.29 26.45
N LYS A 524 1.22 -22.10 25.87
CA LYS A 524 -0.02 -21.74 25.17
C LYS A 524 -0.18 -22.52 23.87
N ARG A 525 0.90 -22.73 23.12
CA ARG A 525 0.94 -23.59 21.93
C ARG A 525 0.59 -25.05 22.27
N ILE A 526 1.15 -25.59 23.35
CA ILE A 526 0.85 -26.95 23.84
C ILE A 526 -0.63 -27.06 24.24
N ARG A 527 -1.16 -26.10 25.02
CA ARG A 527 -2.58 -26.06 25.41
C ARG A 527 -3.51 -25.99 24.19
N LYS A 528 -3.20 -25.12 23.23
CA LYS A 528 -4.00 -24.99 21.99
C LYS A 528 -4.02 -26.30 21.20
N ARG A 529 -2.90 -27.03 21.12
CA ARG A 529 -2.83 -28.37 20.51
C ARG A 529 -3.67 -29.40 21.25
N SER A 530 -3.61 -29.39 22.59
CA SER A 530 -4.40 -30.29 23.44
C SER A 530 -5.91 -30.06 23.27
N ILE A 531 -6.35 -28.80 23.26
CA ILE A 531 -7.77 -28.43 23.03
C ILE A 531 -8.26 -28.88 21.64
N LEU A 532 -7.39 -28.80 20.63
CA LEU A 532 -7.71 -29.24 19.27
C LEU A 532 -7.71 -30.76 19.10
N GLY A 533 -7.44 -31.55 20.15
CA GLY A 533 -7.43 -33.01 20.09
C GLY A 533 -6.34 -33.57 19.16
N ILE A 534 -5.30 -32.79 18.88
CA ILE A 534 -4.17 -33.24 18.06
C ILE A 534 -3.29 -34.09 18.96
N ASP A 535 -3.54 -35.40 18.97
CA ASP A 535 -2.78 -36.35 19.76
C ASP A 535 -1.30 -36.35 19.31
N THR A 536 -0.43 -35.96 20.23
CA THR A 536 1.03 -35.90 20.03
C THR A 536 1.69 -37.27 20.05
N SER A 537 0.95 -38.34 20.39
CA SER A 537 1.48 -39.70 20.48
C SER A 537 2.02 -40.25 19.15
N GLY A 538 1.56 -39.73 18.00
CA GLY A 538 1.98 -40.21 16.68
C GLY A 538 3.20 -39.49 16.07
N LYS A 539 3.67 -38.37 16.65
CA LYS A 539 4.67 -37.50 15.98
C LYS A 539 6.07 -37.54 16.59
N ARG A 540 6.23 -37.99 17.83
CA ARG A 540 7.54 -38.06 18.49
C ARG A 540 8.54 -39.02 17.82
N ARG A 541 8.06 -40.07 17.14
CA ARG A 541 8.95 -41.05 16.49
C ARG A 541 9.52 -40.59 15.14
N ALA A 542 8.97 -39.53 14.55
CA ALA A 542 9.46 -38.99 13.27
C ALA A 542 10.35 -37.75 13.45
N GLU A 543 10.26 -37.06 14.59
CA GLU A 543 11.08 -35.87 14.88
C GLU A 543 12.41 -36.25 15.57
N GLU A 544 12.50 -37.38 16.31
CA GLU A 544 13.78 -37.90 16.85
C GLU A 544 14.73 -38.46 15.77
N GLU A 545 14.24 -38.82 14.57
CA GLU A 545 15.10 -39.19 13.42
C GLU A 545 15.52 -37.97 12.57
N GLU A 546 14.88 -36.81 12.74
CA GLU A 546 15.17 -35.58 11.99
C GLU A 546 16.10 -34.62 12.78
N GLU A 547 16.11 -34.70 14.11
CA GLU A 547 16.99 -33.91 14.99
C GLU A 547 18.47 -34.33 14.97
N GLU A 548 18.81 -35.52 14.45
CA GLU A 548 20.23 -35.92 14.26
C GLU A 548 20.85 -35.35 12.96
N GLU A 549 20.06 -34.79 12.02
CA GLU A 549 20.57 -34.20 10.77
C GLU A 549 20.60 -32.65 10.76
N GLU A 550 20.00 -31.96 11.74
CA GLU A 550 19.83 -30.49 11.71
C GLU A 550 20.78 -29.67 12.63
N VAL A 551 21.91 -30.26 13.07
CA VAL A 551 22.88 -29.59 13.98
C VAL A 551 23.79 -28.56 13.28
N GLU A 552 23.65 -28.29 11.98
CA GLU A 552 24.43 -27.25 11.29
C GLU A 552 23.55 -26.22 10.55
N GLY A 553 22.98 -25.25 11.29
CA GLY A 553 22.30 -24.12 10.62
C GLY A 553 21.53 -23.15 11.52
N GLU A 554 22.15 -22.56 12.54
CA GLU A 554 21.52 -21.47 13.32
C GLU A 554 21.37 -20.18 12.48
N GLY A 555 20.13 -19.69 12.37
CA GLY A 555 19.77 -18.37 11.83
C GLY A 555 18.43 -17.90 12.37
N ASP A 556 18.49 -16.98 13.34
CA ASP A 556 17.41 -16.37 14.13
C ASP A 556 16.32 -15.66 13.28
N GLU A 557 15.09 -16.20 13.28
CA GLU A 557 13.86 -15.47 12.87
C GLU A 557 12.73 -15.65 13.90
N GLY A 558 12.41 -14.55 14.59
CA GLY A 558 11.38 -14.50 15.64
C GLY A 558 9.94 -14.61 15.11
N VAL A 559 9.25 -15.68 15.51
CA VAL A 559 7.83 -15.95 15.29
C VAL A 559 6.95 -15.16 16.28
N TYR A 560 5.96 -14.41 15.79
CA TYR A 560 4.93 -13.75 16.60
C TYR A 560 3.60 -14.50 16.47
N GLU A 561 3.16 -15.16 17.55
CA GLU A 561 1.86 -15.84 17.66
C GLU A 561 0.74 -14.85 18.05
N GLU A 562 -0.42 -14.95 17.39
CA GLU A 562 -1.68 -14.23 17.71
C GLU A 562 -2.51 -15.03 18.71
N GLU A 563 -3.06 -14.36 19.73
CA GLU A 563 -4.05 -14.92 20.67
C GLU A 563 -5.35 -14.13 20.67
N GLU A 564 -6.43 -14.92 20.74
CA GLU A 564 -7.85 -14.58 20.80
C GLU A 564 -8.17 -13.90 22.15
N ASP A 565 -8.93 -12.79 22.14
CA ASP A 565 -9.46 -12.17 23.36
C ASP A 565 -10.75 -12.91 23.77
N GLU A 566 -10.72 -13.59 24.92
CA GLU A 566 -11.88 -14.24 25.55
C GLU A 566 -12.86 -13.21 26.14
N ASP A 567 -14.14 -13.51 26.05
CA ASP A 567 -15.29 -12.71 26.46
C ASP A 567 -15.28 -12.30 27.94
N GLU A 568 -15.58 -11.02 28.22
CA GLU A 568 -15.90 -10.54 29.57
C GLU A 568 -17.24 -11.11 30.04
N GLU A 569 -17.24 -11.86 31.14
CA GLU A 569 -18.46 -12.27 31.86
C GLU A 569 -19.27 -11.03 32.31
N PRO A 570 -20.61 -11.01 32.13
CA PRO A 570 -21.43 -9.93 32.64
C PRO A 570 -21.62 -10.03 34.16
N LEU A 571 -21.27 -8.94 34.85
CA LEU A 571 -21.58 -8.71 36.27
C LEU A 571 -23.09 -8.87 36.54
N VAL A 572 -23.40 -9.75 37.50
CA VAL A 572 -24.75 -10.03 38.02
C VAL A 572 -25.42 -8.75 38.56
N PRO A 573 -26.71 -8.48 38.28
CA PRO A 573 -27.38 -7.30 38.82
C PRO A 573 -27.74 -7.47 40.29
N ALA A 574 -27.40 -6.46 41.08
CA ALA A 574 -27.78 -6.33 42.48
C ALA A 574 -29.31 -6.35 42.66
N ALA A 575 -29.79 -7.30 43.47
CA ALA A 575 -31.17 -7.39 43.88
C ALA A 575 -31.58 -6.17 44.72
N LYS A 576 -32.59 -5.43 44.24
CA LYS A 576 -33.38 -4.48 45.05
C LYS A 576 -34.03 -5.23 46.21
N ARG A 577 -33.52 -5.02 47.44
CA ARG A 577 -34.31 -5.26 48.65
C ARG A 577 -35.15 -4.02 48.94
N ARG A 578 -36.47 -4.17 48.74
CA ARG A 578 -37.50 -3.37 49.40
C ARG A 578 -37.75 -3.98 50.79
N ARG A 579 -37.33 -3.26 51.83
CA ARG A 579 -38.05 -2.93 53.07
C ARG A 579 -37.05 -2.45 54.11
#